data_AF-A0A1G0HPU4-F1
#
_entry.id   AF-A0A1G0HPU4-F1
#
_cell.length_a   1.000
_cell.length_b   1.000
_cell.length_c   1.000
_cell.angle_alpha   90.00
_cell.angle_beta   90.00
_cell.angle_gamma   90.00
#
_symmetry.space_group_name_H-M   'P 1'
#
loop_
_entity.id
_entity.type
_entity.pdbx_description
1 polymer ?
#
loop_
_entity_poly.entity_id
_entity_poly.type
_entity_poly.pdbx_seq_one_letter_code
_entity_poly.pdbx_strand_id
1 'polypeptide(L)' 'MRLLELCGNELKLPHSRALGGGLFELRERRFGLRLYYCFKPDQTILIAHAGDKSKQEADIDKSRSIIKNVLR' A
#
# COMPACT_ATOMS: atom_id res chain seq x y z
N MET A 1 -9.81 0.30 4.47
CA MET A 1 -9.73 -1.17 4.33
C MET A 1 -10.88 -1.70 3.46
N ARG A 2 -12.15 -1.50 3.82
CA ARG A 2 -13.30 -2.09 3.11
C ARG A 2 -13.29 -1.99 1.57
N LEU A 3 -13.00 -0.82 1.01
CA LEU A 3 -12.94 -0.66 -0.45
C LEU A 3 -11.81 -1.49 -1.09
N LEU A 4 -10.69 -1.66 -0.39
CA LEU A 4 -9.57 -2.48 -0.86
C LEU A 4 -9.91 -3.97 -0.83
N GLU A 5 -10.63 -4.42 0.19
CA GLU A 5 -11.14 -5.81 0.25
C GLU A 5 -12.13 -6.11 -0.88
N LEU A 6 -13.02 -5.17 -1.19
CA LEU A 6 -14.06 -5.36 -2.21
C LEU A 6 -13.53 -5.25 -3.64
N CYS A 7 -12.62 -4.30 -3.89
CA CYS A 7 -12.14 -4.01 -5.25
C CYS A 7 -10.77 -4.63 -5.56
N GLY A 8 -10.02 -5.09 -4.56
CA GLY A 8 -8.68 -5.65 -4.75
C GLY A 8 -7.76 -4.73 -5.57
N ASN A 9 -7.13 -5.29 -6.60
CA ASN A 9 -6.21 -4.61 -7.51
C ASN A 9 -6.91 -3.63 -8.49
N GLU A 10 -8.24 -3.67 -8.56
CA GLU A 10 -9.03 -2.72 -9.34
C GLU A 10 -9.24 -1.39 -8.61
N LEU A 11 -8.98 -1.32 -7.29
CA LEU A 11 -9.05 -0.06 -6.56
C LEU A 11 -8.00 0.94 -7.10
N LYS A 12 -8.45 2.06 -7.66
CA LYS A 12 -7.59 3.12 -8.21
C LYS A 12 -7.70 4.41 -7.39
N LEU A 13 -7.14 5.49 -7.95
CA LEU A 13 -7.31 6.83 -7.42
C LEU A 13 -8.81 7.17 -7.33
N PRO A 14 -9.23 7.92 -6.29
CA PRO A 14 -8.39 8.61 -5.31
C PRO A 14 -7.98 7.76 -4.09
N HIS A 15 -8.40 6.49 -4.03
CA HIS A 15 -8.28 5.64 -2.84
C HIS A 15 -6.98 4.85 -2.80
N SER A 16 -6.52 4.34 -3.93
CA SER A 16 -5.25 3.62 -4.05
C SER A 16 -4.42 4.14 -5.21
N ARG A 17 -3.10 4.15 -5.04
CA ARG A 17 -2.13 4.55 -6.06
C ARG A 17 -1.07 3.46 -6.19
N ALA A 18 -0.78 3.04 -7.42
CA ALA A 18 0.40 2.20 -7.69
C ALA A 18 1.67 3.04 -7.57
N LEU A 19 2.67 2.51 -6.85
CA LEU A 19 3.99 3.13 -6.65
C LEU A 19 5.11 2.42 -7.45
N GLY A 20 4.74 1.44 -8.27
CA GLY A 20 5.67 0.59 -9.02
C GLY A 20 6.22 -0.57 -8.17
N GLY A 21 6.81 -1.57 -8.85
CA GLY A 21 7.45 -2.71 -8.17
C GLY A 21 6.52 -3.55 -7.29
N GLY A 22 5.22 -3.61 -7.63
CA GLY A 22 4.22 -4.35 -6.84
C GLY A 22 3.79 -3.65 -5.54
N LEU A 23 4.26 -2.43 -5.29
CA LEU A 23 3.88 -1.62 -4.13
C LEU A 23 2.72 -0.68 -4.46
N PHE A 24 1.79 -0.56 -3.52
CA PHE A 24 0.63 0.31 -3.60
C PHE A 24 0.52 1.16 -2.33
N GLU A 25 -0.06 2.34 -2.47
CA GLU A 25 -0.43 3.23 -1.38
C GLU A 25 -1.96 3.31 -1.27
N LEU A 26 -2.52 2.93 -0.13
CA LEU A 26 -3.89 3.20 0.24
C LEU A 26 -3.98 4.54 0.98
N ARG A 27 -4.93 5.39 0.56
CA ARG A 27 -5.04 6.78 0.96
C ARG A 27 -6.28 6.98 1.83
N GLU A 28 -6.06 7.14 3.13
CA GLU A 28 -7.06 7.73 4.02
C GLU A 28 -6.99 9.26 3.85
N ARG A 29 -8.11 9.89 3.47
CA ARG A 29 -8.10 11.29 2.99
C ARG A 29 -8.47 12.29 4.07
N ARG A 30 -9.14 11.88 5.15
CA ARG A 30 -9.61 12.79 6.20
C ARG A 30 -8.48 13.21 7.15
N PHE A 31 -7.66 12.25 7.55
CA PHE A 31 -6.58 12.43 8.52
C PHE A 31 -5.20 12.39 7.85
N GLY A 32 -5.14 12.02 6.57
CA GLY A 32 -3.89 12.02 5.81
C GLY A 32 -3.01 10.80 6.05
N LEU A 33 -3.58 9.71 6.59
CA LEU A 33 -2.87 8.45 6.80
C LEU A 33 -2.67 7.69 5.48
N ARG A 34 -1.58 6.94 5.41
CA ARG A 34 -1.17 6.11 4.28
C ARG A 34 -0.84 4.71 4.77
N LEU A 35 -1.37 3.72 4.06
CA LEU A 35 -0.98 2.32 4.23
C LEU A 35 -0.28 1.87 2.96
N TYR A 36 0.85 1.19 3.11
CA TYR A 36 1.64 0.69 2.01
C TYR A 36 1.49 -0.82 1.95
N TYR A 37 1.08 -1.33 0.80
CA TYR A 37 0.67 -2.72 0.68
C TYR A 37 1.06 -3.35 -0.66
N CYS A 38 1.09 -4.67 -0.70
CA CYS A 38 1.25 -5.45 -1.92
C CYS A 38 0.23 -6.60 -1.97
N PHE A 39 0.00 -7.12 -3.18
CA PHE A 39 -0.81 -8.32 -3.40
C PHE A 39 0.12 -9.54 -3.47
N LYS A 40 -0.25 -10.60 -2.76
CA LYS A 40 0.32 -11.93 -2.94
C LYS A 40 -0.56 -12.77 -3.90
N PRO A 41 -0.01 -13.82 -4.52
CA PRO A 41 -0.75 -14.66 -5.48
C PRO A 41 -2.00 -15.35 -4.90
N ASP A 42 -2.02 -15.60 -3.60
CA ASP A 42 -3.06 -16.29 -2.84
C ASP A 42 -4.24 -15.38 -2.43
N GLN A 43 -4.46 -14.28 -3.16
CA GLN A 43 -5.44 -13.24 -2.84
C GLN A 43 -5.22 -12.54 -1.48
N THR A 44 -4.03 -12.71 -0.87
CA THR A 44 -3.67 -12.02 0.36
C THR A 44 -3.18 -10.60 0.06
N ILE A 45 -3.68 -9.64 0.84
CA ILE A 45 -3.17 -8.27 0.84
C ILE A 45 -2.25 -8.11 2.04
N LEU A 46 -0.95 -7.88 1.78
CA LEU A 46 0.03 -7.65 2.83
C LEU A 46 0.23 -6.16 3.02
N ILE A 47 0.00 -5.66 4.24
CA ILE A 47 0.37 -4.31 4.62
C ILE A 47 1.80 -4.33 5.15
N ALA A 48 2.70 -3.65 4.44
CA ALA A 48 4.12 -3.60 4.76
C ALA A 48 4.44 -2.48 5.78
N HIS A 49 3.80 -1.32 5.64
CA HIS A 49 4.03 -0.17 6.51
C HIS A 49 2.80 0.74 6.57
N ALA A 50 2.77 1.63 7.56
CA ALA A 50 1.77 2.67 7.73
C ALA A 50 2.43 3.98 8.19
N GLY A 51 1.90 5.11 7.75
CA GLY A 51 2.40 6.43 8.12
C GLY A 51 1.41 7.54 7.81
N ASP A 52 1.89 8.77 7.86
CA ASP A 52 1.15 9.94 7.39
C ASP A 52 1.87 10.59 6.20
N LYS A 53 1.32 11.68 5.68
CA LYS A 53 1.89 12.37 4.52
C LYS A 53 3.23 13.08 4.78
N SER A 54 3.65 13.27 6.04
CA SER A 54 4.84 14.05 6.39
C SER A 54 6.15 13.35 6.08
N LYS A 55 6.17 12.01 6.11
CA LYS A 55 7.35 11.17 5.86
C LYS A 55 7.14 10.16 4.74
N GLN A 56 6.29 10.53 3.78
CA GLN A 56 5.80 9.63 2.73
C GLN A 56 6.91 8.91 1.97
N GLU A 57 7.98 9.61 1.55
CA GLU A 57 9.07 8.98 0.78
C GLU A 57 9.83 7.94 1.62
N ALA A 58 10.13 8.28 2.88
CA ALA A 58 10.80 7.36 3.80
C ALA A 58 9.95 6.11 4.09
N ASP A 59 8.63 6.28 4.22
CA ASP A 59 7.71 5.16 4.39
C ASP A 59 7.61 4.28 3.12
N ILE A 60 7.67 4.88 1.93
CA ILE A 60 7.73 4.16 0.65
C ILE A 60 8.99 3.31 0.57
N ASP A 61 10.16 3.89 0.87
CA ASP A 61 11.43 3.18 0.79
C ASP A 61 11.49 2.03 1.81
N LYS A 62 11.04 2.27 3.04
CA LYS A 62 10.92 1.20 4.04
C LYS A 62 9.98 0.09 3.58
N SER A 63 8.86 0.45 2.97
CA SER A 63 7.92 -0.53 2.41
C SER A 63 8.55 -1.37 1.30
N ARG A 64 9.32 -0.75 0.39
CA ARG A 64 10.08 -1.45 -0.65
C ARG A 64 11.06 -2.46 -0.05
N SER A 65 11.78 -2.08 1.00
CA SER A 65 12.68 -3.00 1.70
C SER A 65 11.93 -4.18 2.33
N ILE A 66 10.75 -3.95 2.92
CA ILE A 66 9.93 -5.01 3.52
C ILE A 66 9.39 -5.96 2.46
N ILE A 67 8.77 -5.47 1.39
CA ILE A 67 8.18 -6.35 0.36
C ILE A 67 9.23 -7.19 -0.35
N LYS A 68 10.45 -6.67 -0.54
CA LYS A 68 11.56 -7.43 -1.13
C LYS A 68 11.96 -8.65 -0.30
N ASN A 69 11.77 -8.60 1.02
CA ASN A 69 12.04 -9.73 1.91
C ASN A 69 10.88 -10.71 1.99
N VAL A 70 9.64 -10.26 1.79
CA VAL A 70 8.43 -11.09 1.96
C VAL A 70 7.92 -11.71 0.65
N LEU A 71 8.25 -11.11 -0.51
CA LEU A 71 7.92 -11.63 -1.84
C LEU A 71 9.07 -12.45 -2.46
N ARG A 72 10.03 -12.88 -1.65
CA ARG A 72 11.09 -13.81 -2.06
C ARG A 72 10.57 -15.23 -2.20
#